data_AF-A0A9E2BPU8-F1
#
_entry.id   AF-A0A9E2BPU8-F1
#
_cell.length_a   1.000
_cell.length_b   1.000
_cell.length_c   1.000
_cell.angle_alpha   90.00
_cell.angle_beta   90.00
_cell.angle_gamma   90.00
#
_symmetry.space_group_name_H-M   'P 1'
#
loop_
_entity.id
_entity.type
_entity.pdbx_description
1 polymer ?
#
loop_
_entity_poly.entity_id
_entity_poly.type
_entity_poly.pdbx_seq_one_letter_code
_entity_poly.pdbx_strand_id
1 'polypeptide(L)' 'MMLRCAVCGQEMEEESFYDLGGESLTHDGKTYYFCSPYCKEAFEKDPDAYRHGPQPKANHHGH' A
#
# COMPACT_ATOMS: atom_id res chain seq x y z
N MET A 1 -7.00 -3.01 12.82
CA MET A 1 -7.63 -3.49 11.57
C MET A 1 -6.56 -4.07 10.64
N MET A 2 -6.95 -4.75 9.54
CA MET A 2 -5.99 -5.16 8.48
C MET A 2 -5.73 -3.98 7.54
N LEU A 3 -4.48 -3.53 7.47
CA LEU A 3 -4.00 -2.50 6.55
C LEU A 3 -3.34 -3.17 5.35
N ARG A 4 -3.59 -2.65 4.15
CA ARG A 4 -2.98 -3.17 2.92
C ARG A 4 -2.17 -2.09 2.24
N CYS A 5 -0.91 -2.40 1.93
CA CYS A 5 -0.04 -1.50 1.20
C CYS A 5 -0.60 -1.23 -0.21
N ALA A 6 -0.79 0.03 -0.56
CA ALA A 6 -1.36 0.43 -1.84
C ALA A 6 -0.47 0.07 -3.05
N VAL A 7 0.83 -0.09 -2.82
CA VAL A 7 1.82 -0.38 -3.88
C VAL A 7 2.08 -1.88 -4.00
N CYS A 8 2.57 -2.54 -2.95
CA CYS A 8 2.98 -3.94 -3.03
C CYS A 8 1.85 -4.94 -2.69
N GLY A 9 0.73 -4.45 -2.14
CA GLY A 9 -0.39 -5.28 -1.71
C GLY A 9 -0.13 -6.09 -0.44
N GLN A 10 0.94 -5.80 0.31
CA GLN A 10 1.23 -6.46 1.58
C GLN A 10 0.13 -6.16 2.59
N GLU A 11 -0.45 -7.20 3.17
CA GLU A 11 -1.40 -7.12 4.28
C GLU A 11 -0.62 -7.07 5.60
N MET A 12 -1.04 -6.19 6.48
CA MET A 12 -0.39 -5.92 7.76
C MET A 12 -1.44 -5.68 8.82
N GLU A 13 -1.10 -5.99 10.06
CA GLU A 13 -1.88 -5.56 11.20
C GLU A 13 -1.55 -4.10 11.53
N GLU A 14 -2.56 -3.35 11.98
CA GLU A 14 -2.43 -1.93 12.30
C GLU A 14 -1.34 -1.63 13.34
N GLU A 15 -1.17 -2.50 14.34
CA GLU A 15 -0.11 -2.36 15.34
C GLU A 15 1.28 -2.58 14.72
N SER A 16 1.44 -3.63 13.90
CA SER A 16 2.68 -3.90 13.19
C SER A 16 3.02 -2.84 12.16
N PHE A 17 2.02 -2.19 11.57
CA PHE A 17 2.24 -1.12 10.60
C PHE A 17 3.04 0.03 11.20
N TYR A 18 2.74 0.44 12.44
CA TYR A 18 3.50 1.50 13.10
C TYR A 18 4.90 1.04 13.53
N ASP A 19 5.03 -0.21 14.01
CA ASP A 19 6.31 -0.78 14.43
C ASP A 19 7.30 -0.95 13.25
N LEU A 20 6.78 -1.29 12.08
CA LEU A 20 7.56 -1.47 10.84
C LEU A 20 7.92 -0.15 10.14
N GLY A 21 7.51 1.00 10.68
CA GLY A 21 7.73 2.31 10.05
C GLY A 21 6.84 2.54 8.83
N GLY A 22 5.59 2.08 8.89
CA GLY A 22 4.59 2.32 7.87
C GLY A 22 4.24 3.80 7.72
N GLU A 23 3.99 4.21 6.47
CA GLU A 23 3.65 5.58 6.10
C GLU A 23 2.22 5.65 5.55
N SER A 24 1.53 6.78 5.72
CA SER A 24 0.22 7.01 5.10
C SER A 24 0.17 8.35 4.36
N LEU A 25 -0.64 8.42 3.31
CA LEU A 25 -0.84 9.62 2.50
C LEU A 25 -2.31 9.73 2.14
N THR A 26 -2.87 10.93 2.29
CA THR A 26 -4.20 11.23 1.77
C THR A 26 -4.08 11.82 0.37
N HIS A 27 -4.64 11.13 -0.61
CA HIS A 27 -4.68 11.54 -2.01
C HIS A 27 -6.11 11.40 -2.54
N ASP A 28 -6.61 12.43 -3.23
CA ASP A 28 -7.97 12.45 -3.78
C ASP A 28 -9.09 12.16 -2.74
N GLY A 29 -8.88 12.61 -1.49
CA GLY A 29 -9.81 12.36 -0.38
C GLY A 29 -9.81 10.92 0.16
N LYS A 30 -8.88 10.07 -0.31
CA LYS A 30 -8.69 8.69 0.18
C LYS A 30 -7.36 8.58 0.91
N THR A 31 -7.35 7.88 2.04
CA THR A 31 -6.11 7.58 2.77
C THR A 31 -5.54 6.25 2.28
N TYR A 32 -4.30 6.30 1.82
CA TYR A 32 -3.51 5.15 1.40
C TYR A 32 -2.43 4.85 2.44
N TYR A 33 -2.17 3.56 2.64
CA TYR A 33 -1.17 3.06 3.59
C TYR A 33 -0.03 2.37 2.83
N PHE A 34 1.19 2.49 3.37
CA PHE A 34 2.42 2.02 2.74
C PHE A 34 3.29 1.31 3.78
N CYS A 35 3.79 0.12 3.47
CA CYS A 35 4.64 -0.65 4.38
C CYS A 35 6.03 -0.03 4.61
N SER A 36 6.40 0.98 3.83
CA SER A 36 7.71 1.63 3.88
C SER A 36 7.66 2.98 3.18
N PRO A 37 8.61 3.90 3.48
CA PRO A 37 8.74 5.17 2.78
C PRO A 37 8.95 4.98 1.27
N TYR A 38 9.66 3.93 0.87
CA TYR A 38 9.85 3.60 -0.55
C TYR A 38 8.52 3.36 -1.29
N CYS A 39 7.56 2.68 -0.65
CA CYS A 39 6.24 2.48 -1.25
C CYS A 39 5.45 3.78 -1.36
N LYS A 40 5.58 4.70 -0.40
CA LYS A 40 4.97 6.02 -0.50
C LYS A 40 5.58 6.82 -1.64
N GLU A 41 6.92 6.87 -1.76
CA GLU A 41 7.59 7.55 -2.86
C GLU A 41 7.21 6.99 -4.23
N ALA A 42 7.06 5.66 -4.35
CA ALA A 42 6.60 5.01 -5.57
C ALA A 42 5.17 5.43 -5.93
N PHE A 43 4.29 5.54 -4.93
CA PHE A 43 2.93 6.04 -5.11
C PHE A 43 2.92 7.53 -5.48
N GLU A 44 3.77 8.36 -4.88
CA GLU A 44 3.85 9.80 -5.20
C GLU A 44 4.32 10.06 -6.63
N LYS A 45 5.19 9.19 -7.16
CA LYS A 45 5.68 9.28 -8.56
C LYS A 45 4.60 8.99 -9.59
N ASP A 46 3.74 8.01 -9.32
CA ASP A 46 2.65 7.63 -10.22
C ASP A 46 1.41 7.17 -9.44
N PRO A 47 0.66 8.10 -8.83
CA PRO A 47 -0.50 7.75 -8.02
C PRO A 47 -1.63 7.20 -8.89
N ASP A 48 -1.69 7.58 -10.18
CA ASP A 48 -2.68 7.13 -11.17
C ASP A 48 -2.67 5.61 -11.32
N ALA A 49 -1.48 5.02 -11.42
CA ALA A 49 -1.29 3.57 -11.50
C ALA A 49 -1.89 2.80 -10.30
N TYR A 50 -1.99 3.43 -9.13
CA TYR A 50 -2.48 2.84 -7.89
C TYR A 50 -3.87 3.36 -7.46
N ARG A 51 -4.52 4.22 -8.26
CA ARG A 51 -5.87 4.77 -7.95
C ARG A 51 -6.94 3.70 -7.81
N HIS A 52 -6.79 2.60 -8.54
CA HIS A 52 -7.71 1.45 -8.48
C HIS A 52 -7.43 0.51 -7.30
N GLY A 53 -6.55 0.92 -6.38
CA GLY A 53 -6.08 0.08 -5.27
C GLY A 53 -4.84 -0.73 -5.68
N PRO A 54 -4.28 -1.51 -4.75
CA PRO A 54 -3.17 -2.41 -5.06
C PRO A 54 -3.60 -3.33 -6.19
N GLN A 55 -3.03 -3.12 -7.38
CA GLN A 55 -3.29 -3.93 -8.56
C GLN A 55 -3.14 -5.39 -8.13
N PRO A 56 -4.15 -6.26 -8.35
CA PRO A 56 -3.94 -7.67 -8.18
C PRO A 56 -2.81 -8.01 -9.12
N LYS A 57 -1.65 -8.33 -8.56
CA LYS A 57 -0.56 -8.98 -9.28
C LYS A 57 -1.19 -10.18 -9.98
N ALA A 58 -1.49 -10.01 -11.26
CA ALA A 58 -1.90 -11.10 -12.10
C ALA A 58 -0.74 -12.10 -12.06
N ASN A 59 -1.06 -13.31 -11.58
CA ASN A 59 -0.22 -14.51 -11.47
C ASN A 59 0.51 -14.67 -10.10
N HIS A 60 0.40 -15.75 -9.33
CA HIS A 60 -0.20 -17.08 -9.53
C HIS A 60 -0.79 -17.60 -8.20
N HIS A 61 -2.02 -18.10 -8.23
CA HIS A 61 -2.38 -19.24 -7.39
C HIS A 61 -1.54 -20.43 -7.88
N GLY A 62 -0.74 -21.02 -7.01
CA GLY A 62 0.11 -22.15 -7.35
C GLY A 62 0.42 -23.00 -6.12
N HIS A 63 -0.64 -23.67 -5.63
CA HIS A 63 -0.67 -24.89 -4.82
C HIS A 63 0.15 -24.94 -3.51
#